data_AF-A0A6B3FGD0-F1
#
_entry.id   AF-A0A6B3FGD0-F1
#
_cell.length_a   1.000
_cell.length_b   1.000
_cell.length_c   1.000
_cell.angle_alpha   90.00
_cell.angle_beta   90.00
_cell.angle_gamma   90.00
#
_symmetry.space_group_name_H-M   'P 1'
#
loop_
_entity.id
_entity.type
_entity.pdbx_description
1 polymer ?
#
loop_
_entity_poly.entity_id
_entity_poly.type
_entity_poly.pdbx_seq_one_letter_code
_entity_poly.pdbx_strand_id
1 'polypeptide(L)'
;MADANSRALRNKVAIIGMGCRLPGGASDHRTFWQNLVAGKDCVTPTPPDRYDVRTLGSRFRDKPGRLVGGRGGYIDGFDEFDPAFFGISPREA
;
A
#
# COMPACT_ATOMS: atom_id res chain seq x y z
N MET A 1 33.14 9.59 -29.19
CA MET A 1 32.39 8.52 -28.49
C MET A 1 32.07 8.87 -27.02
N ALA A 2 32.93 9.56 -26.27
CA ALA A 2 32.68 9.96 -24.87
C ALA A 2 31.50 10.95 -24.67
N ASP A 3 31.31 11.89 -25.59
CA ASP A 3 30.34 12.99 -25.47
C ASP A 3 28.87 12.53 -25.61
N ALA A 4 28.62 11.53 -26.47
CA ALA A 4 27.29 10.91 -26.60
C ALA A 4 26.87 10.16 -25.33
N ASN A 5 27.82 9.52 -24.64
CA ASN A 5 27.57 8.79 -23.40
C ASN A 5 27.27 9.74 -22.23
N SER A 6 27.99 10.88 -22.19
CA SER A 6 27.72 11.97 -21.24
C SER A 6 26.31 12.53 -21.42
N ARG A 7 25.87 12.79 -22.66
CA ARG A 7 24.51 13.27 -22.95
C ARG A 7 23.42 12.26 -22.59
N ALA A 8 23.67 10.97 -22.79
CA ALA A 8 22.74 9.91 -22.43
C ALA A 8 22.59 9.74 -20.91
N LEU A 9 23.63 10.05 -20.12
CA LEU A 9 23.60 9.97 -18.66
C LEU A 9 22.96 11.21 -18.01
N ARG A 10 23.06 12.40 -18.63
CA ARG A 10 22.52 13.66 -18.07
C ARG A 10 21.02 13.63 -17.76
N ASN A 11 20.26 12.73 -18.39
CA ASN A 11 18.82 12.60 -18.19
C ASN A 11 18.42 11.34 -17.41
N LYS A 12 19.39 10.62 -16.81
CA LYS A 12 19.10 9.42 -16.01
C LYS A 12 19.01 9.77 -14.53
N VAL A 13 18.08 9.12 -13.85
CA VAL A 13 17.91 9.22 -12.40
C VAL A 13 18.23 7.85 -11.80
N ALA A 14 19.16 7.81 -10.86
CA ALA A 14 19.48 6.59 -10.12
C ALA A 14 18.51 6.41 -8.95
N ILE A 15 17.94 5.22 -8.82
CA ILE A 15 17.18 4.82 -7.64
C ILE A 15 18.18 4.22 -6.64
N ILE A 16 18.49 4.96 -5.58
CA ILE A 16 19.47 4.56 -4.55
C ILE A 16 18.85 4.06 -3.25
N GLY A 17 17.52 4.07 -3.15
CA GLY A 17 16.79 3.57 -1.98
C GLY A 17 15.34 3.25 -2.31
N MET A 18 14.76 2.31 -1.58
CA MET A 18 13.35 1.96 -1.66
C MET A 18 12.81 1.53 -0.29
N GLY A 19 11.54 1.83 -0.04
CA GLY A 19 10.79 1.34 1.11
C GLY A 19 9.34 1.15 0.69
N CYS A 20 8.66 0.17 1.27
CA CYS A 20 7.25 -0.08 0.97
C CYS A 20 6.56 -0.78 2.15
N ARG A 21 5.26 -0.52 2.30
CA ARG A 21 4.32 -1.33 3.09
C ARG A 21 3.17 -1.67 2.16
N LEU A 22 2.98 -2.96 1.89
CA LEU A 22 2.07 -3.47 0.87
C LEU A 22 1.23 -4.63 1.42
N PRO A 23 0.12 -4.99 0.76
CA PRO A 23 -0.72 -6.10 1.17
C PRO A 23 0.01 -7.44 1.25
N GLY A 24 -0.55 -8.36 2.04
CA GLY A 24 0.03 -9.70 2.21
C GLY A 24 1.19 -9.76 3.21
N GLY A 25 1.23 -8.82 4.16
CA GLY A 25 2.23 -8.73 5.23
C GLY A 25 3.58 -8.15 4.78
N ALA A 26 3.64 -7.51 3.62
CA ALA A 26 4.89 -6.98 3.09
C ALA A 26 5.22 -5.61 3.69
N SER A 27 5.88 -5.60 4.85
CA SER A 27 6.40 -4.38 5.50
C SER A 27 7.75 -3.92 4.94
N ASP A 28 8.32 -4.65 3.98
CA ASP A 28 9.54 -4.28 3.27
C ASP A 28 9.60 -4.85 1.85
N HIS A 29 10.59 -4.39 1.08
CA HIS A 29 10.78 -4.77 -0.31
C HIS A 29 11.17 -6.25 -0.51
N ARG A 30 11.77 -6.89 0.49
CA ARG A 30 12.17 -8.30 0.42
C ARG A 30 10.95 -9.19 0.55
N THR A 31 10.08 -8.93 1.54
CA THR A 31 8.81 -9.66 1.67
C THR A 31 7.92 -9.42 0.47
N PHE A 32 7.87 -8.19 -0.06
CA PHE A 32 7.16 -7.91 -1.30
C PHE A 32 7.69 -8.75 -2.48
N TRP A 33 9.01 -8.79 -2.66
CA TRP A 33 9.63 -9.60 -3.73
C TRP A 33 9.33 -11.09 -3.58
N GLN A 34 9.37 -11.63 -2.35
CA GLN A 34 9.00 -13.01 -2.07
C GLN A 34 7.55 -13.31 -2.45
N ASN A 35 6.61 -12.41 -2.12
CA ASN A 35 5.21 -12.55 -2.51
C ASN A 35 5.04 -12.59 -4.03
N LEU A 36 5.76 -11.74 -4.77
CA LEU A 36 5.74 -11.72 -6.24
C LEU A 36 6.28 -13.03 -6.83
N VAL A 37 7.46 -13.47 -6.38
CA VAL A 37 8.10 -14.72 -6.84
C VAL A 37 7.20 -15.93 -6.56
N ALA A 38 6.52 -15.94 -5.42
CA ALA A 38 5.58 -17.00 -5.04
C ALA A 38 4.23 -16.92 -5.77
N GLY A 39 3.95 -15.86 -6.54
CA GLY A 39 2.64 -15.65 -7.17
C GLY A 39 1.50 -15.52 -6.15
N LYS A 40 1.78 -14.99 -4.96
CA LYS A 40 0.83 -14.95 -3.84
C LYS A 40 -0.31 -13.96 -4.11
N ASP A 41 -1.55 -14.43 -4.11
CA ASP A 41 -2.72 -13.55 -4.06
C ASP A 41 -2.82 -12.88 -2.68
N CYS A 42 -2.62 -11.56 -2.66
CA CYS A 42 -2.65 -10.74 -1.45
C CYS A 42 -3.99 -10.01 -1.26
N VAL A 43 -5.02 -10.34 -2.06
CA VAL A 43 -6.36 -9.77 -1.95
C VAL A 43 -7.19 -10.55 -0.94
N THR A 44 -7.54 -9.90 0.16
CA THR A 44 -8.32 -10.49 1.26
C THR A 44 -9.73 -9.88 1.31
N PRO A 45 -10.69 -10.51 2.04
CA PRO A 45 -11.89 -9.81 2.47
C PRO A 45 -11.56 -8.55 3.25
N THR A 46 -12.41 -7.53 3.18
CA THR A 46 -12.24 -6.30 3.97
C THR A 46 -12.09 -6.63 5.45
N PRO A 47 -10.98 -6.21 6.09
CA PRO A 47 -10.79 -6.41 7.51
C PRO A 47 -11.88 -5.71 8.34
N PRO A 48 -12.34 -6.30 9.46
CA PRO A 48 -13.45 -5.76 10.26
C PRO A 48 -13.18 -4.37 10.87
N ASP A 49 -11.91 -4.03 11.06
CA ASP A 49 -11.41 -2.75 11.59
C ASP A 49 -11.41 -1.62 10.53
N ARG A 50 -11.74 -1.91 9.27
CA ARG A 50 -11.88 -0.89 8.21
C ARG A 50 -13.27 -0.29 8.18
N TYR A 51 -14.26 -1.16 7.96
CA TYR A 51 -15.69 -0.83 7.95
C TYR A 51 -16.51 -2.11 7.85
N ASP A 52 -17.76 -2.04 8.32
CA ASP A 52 -18.66 -3.19 8.24
C ASP A 52 -19.29 -3.33 6.84
N VAL A 53 -18.77 -4.28 6.07
CA VAL A 53 -19.29 -4.63 4.74
C VAL A 53 -20.75 -5.09 4.81
N ARG A 54 -21.22 -5.65 5.93
CA ARG A 54 -22.63 -6.11 6.07
C ARG A 54 -23.59 -4.93 6.11
N THR A 55 -23.17 -3.81 6.68
CA THR A 55 -24.02 -2.60 6.78
C THR A 55 -23.90 -1.73 5.54
N LEU A 56 -22.74 -1.68 4.88
CA LEU A 56 -22.48 -0.81 3.72
C LEU A 56 -22.64 -1.51 2.37
N GLY A 57 -22.65 -2.84 2.34
CA GLY A 57 -22.68 -3.65 1.12
C GLY A 57 -24.01 -3.63 0.39
N SER A 58 -23.94 -3.73 -0.94
CA SER A 58 -25.07 -3.96 -1.84
C SER A 58 -24.66 -4.90 -2.97
N ARG A 59 -25.60 -5.74 -3.43
CA ARG A 59 -25.44 -6.51 -4.67
C ARG A 59 -25.75 -5.68 -5.93
N PHE A 60 -26.44 -4.55 -5.75
CA PHE A 60 -26.84 -3.63 -6.82
C PHE A 60 -25.84 -2.47 -6.92
N ARG A 61 -25.22 -2.31 -8.09
CA ARG A 61 -24.18 -1.31 -8.38
C ARG A 61 -24.71 0.12 -8.46
N ASP A 62 -25.97 0.26 -8.79
CA ASP A 62 -26.72 1.50 -8.99
C ASP A 62 -27.32 2.05 -7.69
N LYS A 63 -27.25 1.30 -6.57
CA LYS A 63 -27.81 1.74 -5.29
C LYS A 63 -26.97 2.86 -4.66
N PRO A 64 -27.51 4.07 -4.46
CA PRO A 64 -26.75 5.19 -3.91
C PRO A 64 -26.25 4.93 -2.48
N GLY A 65 -25.02 5.39 -2.19
CA GLY A 65 -24.42 5.29 -0.85
C GLY A 65 -24.06 3.87 -0.42
N ARG A 66 -24.00 2.91 -1.34
CA ARG A 66 -23.64 1.51 -1.04
C ARG A 66 -22.40 1.06 -1.79
N LEU A 67 -21.65 0.17 -1.18
CA LEU A 67 -20.46 -0.44 -1.76
C LEU A 67 -20.82 -1.77 -2.43
N VAL A 68 -20.31 -2.00 -3.63
CA VAL A 68 -20.33 -3.33 -4.26
C VAL A 68 -18.95 -3.94 -4.14
N GLY A 69 -18.86 -5.13 -3.55
CA GLY A 69 -17.59 -5.81 -3.28
C GLY A 69 -17.37 -6.04 -1.78
N GLY A 70 -16.11 -5.97 -1.35
CA GLY A 70 -15.68 -6.33 0.00
C GLY A 70 -14.38 -7.12 0.04
N ARG A 71 -13.56 -6.99 -1.00
CA ARG A 71 -12.22 -7.57 -1.10
C ARG A 71 -11.25 -6.53 -1.62
N GLY A 72 -10.01 -6.57 -1.15
CA GLY A 72 -8.97 -5.62 -1.50
C GLY A 72 -7.62 -6.04 -0.96
N GLY A 73 -6.57 -5.31 -1.35
CA GLY A 73 -5.27 -5.42 -0.70
C GLY A 73 -5.20 -4.44 0.47
N TYR A 74 -4.99 -4.96 1.68
CA TYR A 74 -4.93 -4.15 2.90
C TYR A 74 -3.56 -4.27 3.56
N ILE A 75 -3.07 -3.16 4.10
CA ILE A 75 -1.93 -3.15 5.01
C ILE A 75 -2.43 -3.33 6.45
N ASP A 76 -1.60 -3.96 7.28
CA ASP A 76 -1.80 -3.99 8.73
C ASP A 76 -1.51 -2.61 9.34
N GLY A 77 -1.95 -2.37 10.58
CA GLY A 77 -1.59 -1.20 11.40
C GLY A 77 -1.67 0.14 10.66
N PHE A 78 -2.81 0.40 10.00
CA PHE A 78 -2.98 1.58 9.15
C PHE A 78 -3.20 2.87 9.91
N ASP A 79 -3.64 2.73 11.15
CA ASP A 79 -3.88 3.74 12.16
C ASP A 79 -2.73 3.82 13.17
N GLU A 80 -1.68 2.99 13.01
CA GLU A 80 -0.48 3.04 13.83
C GLU A 80 0.49 4.13 13.34
N PHE A 81 0.97 4.93 14.28
CA PHE A 81 1.94 5.99 14.04
C PHE A 81 2.83 6.16 15.28
N ASP A 82 4.08 6.58 15.09
CA ASP A 82 5.02 6.89 16.19
C ASP A 82 5.12 8.42 16.38
N PRO A 83 4.17 9.04 17.09
CA PRO A 83 4.12 10.49 17.21
C PRO A 83 5.31 11.06 17.96
N ALA A 84 5.85 10.32 18.94
CA ALA A 84 6.98 10.77 19.74
C ALA A 84 8.25 10.93 18.90
N PHE A 85 8.52 9.98 17.98
CA PHE A 85 9.63 10.08 17.05
C PHE A 85 9.56 11.34 16.17
N PHE A 86 8.35 11.73 15.75
CA PHE A 86 8.13 12.92 14.92
C PHE A 86 7.90 14.22 15.71
N GLY A 87 7.95 14.17 17.04
CA GLY A 87 7.70 15.35 17.89
C GLY A 87 6.25 15.85 17.85
N ILE A 88 5.30 14.97 17.53
CA ILE A 88 3.86 15.25 17.47
C ILE A 88 3.22 14.85 18.81
N SER A 89 2.30 15.67 19.33
CA SER A 89 1.61 15.31 20.56
C SER A 89 0.59 14.18 20.31
N PRO A 90 0.30 13.30 21.28
CA PRO A 90 -0.71 12.24 21.11
C PRO A 90 -2.12 12.74 20.78
N ARG A 91 -2.40 14.03 20.98
CA ARG A 91 -3.70 14.64 20.64
C ARG A 91 -3.79 15.07 19.17
N GLU A 92 -2.66 15.37 18.55
CA GLU A 92 -2.57 15.80 17.15
C GLU A 92 -2.39 14.62 16.18
N ALA A 93 -1.86 13.51 16.67
CA ALA A 93 -1.77 12.23 15.97
C ALA A 93 -3.16 11.58 15.82
#